data_AF-A0A9D0LMI2-F1
#
_entry.id   AF-A0A9D0LMI2-F1
#
_cell.length_a   1.000
_cell.length_b   1.000
_cell.length_c   1.000
_cell.angle_alpha   90.00
_cell.angle_beta   90.00
_cell.angle_gamma   90.00
#
_symmetry.space_group_name_H-M   'P 1'
#
loop_
_entity.id
_entity.type
_entity.pdbx_description
1 polymer ?
#
loop_
_entity_poly.entity_id
_entity_poly.type
_entity_poly.pdbx_seq_one_letter_code
_entity_poly.pdbx_strand_id
1 'polypeptide(L)' 'YMLLSWYDRDRDFESPQHASECHQDSAVPGYVDYGIHHGATLKVDIERGRFVFFYLPVGMVS' A
#
# COMPACT_ATOMS: atom_id res chain seq x y z
N TYR A 1 10.34 10.61 3.39
CA TYR A 1 9.63 9.38 2.97
C TYR A 1 8.66 9.75 1.87
N MET A 2 8.55 8.95 0.82
CA MET A 2 7.63 9.11 -0.31
C MET A 2 6.51 8.08 -0.19
N LEU A 3 5.26 8.51 -0.30
CA LEU A 3 4.09 7.62 -0.24
C LEU A 3 4.04 6.77 -1.52
N LEU A 4 3.96 5.45 -1.37
CA LEU A 4 3.88 4.51 -2.48
C LEU A 4 2.44 4.02 -2.69
N SER A 5 1.80 3.54 -1.63
CA SER A 5 0.43 3.02 -1.68
C SER A 5 -0.33 3.29 -0.40
N TRP A 6 -1.67 3.26 -0.50
CA TRP A 6 -2.55 3.42 0.63
C TRP A 6 -3.87 2.66 0.47
N TYR A 7 -4.55 2.44 1.60
CA TYR A 7 -5.87 1.83 1.69
C TYR A 7 -6.74 2.58 2.72
N ASP A 8 -8.01 2.82 2.35
CA ASP A 8 -9.09 3.30 3.22
C ASP A 8 -10.20 2.25 3.23
N ARG A 9 -10.35 1.55 4.36
CA ARG A 9 -11.33 0.47 4.54
C ARG A 9 -12.77 0.96 4.50
N ASP A 10 -13.06 2.16 4.99
CA ASP A 10 -14.45 2.61 5.13
C ASP A 10 -15.09 2.89 3.77
N ARG A 11 -14.27 3.31 2.80
CA ARG A 11 -14.68 3.58 1.42
C ARG A 11 -14.33 2.44 0.47
N ASP A 12 -13.56 1.47 0.95
CA ASP A 12 -12.92 0.42 0.18
C ASP A 12 -12.11 0.95 -1.01
N PHE A 13 -11.34 2.01 -0.75
CA PHE A 13 -10.51 2.67 -1.75
C PHE A 13 -9.04 2.37 -1.52
N GLU A 14 -8.31 2.23 -2.62
CA GLU A 14 -6.86 2.05 -2.61
C GLU A 14 -6.16 2.91 -3.66
N SER A 15 -4.88 3.12 -3.45
CA SER A 15 -3.97 3.65 -4.46
C SER A 15 -2.67 2.86 -4.47
N PRO A 16 -2.13 2.51 -5.65
CA PRO A 16 -2.72 2.70 -6.98
C PRO A 16 -4.10 2.02 -7.15
N GLN A 17 -4.99 2.64 -7.93
CA GLN A 17 -6.36 2.14 -8.11
C GLN A 17 -6.35 0.78 -8.80
N HIS A 18 -7.24 -0.12 -8.36
CA HIS A 18 -7.43 -1.47 -8.90
C HIS A 18 -6.18 -2.37 -8.85
N ALA A 19 -5.19 -2.06 -8.02
CA ALA A 19 -4.05 -2.95 -7.80
C ALA A 19 -4.52 -4.35 -7.33
N SER A 20 -5.62 -4.41 -6.59
CA SER A 20 -6.24 -5.65 -6.12
C SER A 20 -7.06 -6.40 -7.20
N GLU A 21 -7.50 -5.73 -8.27
CA GLU A 21 -8.37 -6.37 -9.29
C GLU A 21 -7.59 -7.28 -10.25
N CYS A 22 -6.29 -7.08 -10.44
CA CYS A 22 -5.44 -8.04 -11.17
C CYS A 22 -5.10 -9.29 -10.34
N HIS A 23 -5.53 -9.30 -9.06
CA HIS A 23 -5.17 -10.26 -8.03
C HIS A 23 -6.41 -10.84 -7.34
N GLN A 24 -7.53 -11.05 -8.06
CA GLN A 24 -8.77 -11.60 -7.46
C GLN A 24 -8.58 -12.97 -6.75
N ASP A 25 -7.49 -13.69 -7.04
CA ASP A 25 -7.09 -14.95 -6.38
C ASP A 25 -5.85 -14.84 -5.47
N SER A 26 -5.30 -13.64 -5.28
CA SER A 26 -4.08 -13.46 -4.48
C SER A 26 -4.42 -13.24 -3.00
N ALA A 27 -3.72 -13.94 -2.12
CA ALA A 27 -3.89 -13.82 -0.67
C ALA A 27 -3.44 -12.46 -0.09
N VAL A 28 -2.83 -11.59 -0.91
CA VAL A 28 -2.26 -10.29 -0.51
C VAL A 28 -3.01 -9.15 -1.21
N PRO A 29 -3.55 -8.16 -0.47
CA PRO A 29 -4.20 -6.99 -1.06
C PRO A 29 -3.26 -6.18 -1.96
N GLY A 30 -3.77 -5.61 -3.06
CA GLY A 30 -2.98 -4.93 -4.08
C GLY A 30 -2.18 -3.73 -3.57
N TYR A 31 -2.76 -2.92 -2.68
CA TYR A 31 -2.00 -1.82 -2.06
C TYR A 31 -0.81 -2.31 -1.21
N VAL A 32 -0.91 -3.50 -0.59
CA VAL A 32 0.19 -4.09 0.19
C VAL A 32 1.28 -4.59 -0.75
N ASP A 33 0.87 -5.34 -1.78
CA ASP A 33 1.76 -5.90 -2.77
C ASP A 33 2.56 -4.81 -3.50
N TYR A 34 1.85 -3.74 -3.92
CA TYR A 34 2.47 -2.59 -4.56
C TYR A 34 3.53 -1.93 -3.69
N GLY A 35 3.22 -1.68 -2.41
CA GLY A 35 4.17 -1.07 -1.48
C GLY A 35 5.43 -1.91 -1.33
N ILE A 36 5.29 -3.23 -1.11
CA ILE A 36 6.41 -4.15 -0.91
C ILE A 36 7.26 -4.26 -2.18
N HIS A 37 6.65 -4.48 -3.35
CA HIS A 37 7.39 -4.62 -4.62
C HIS A 37 8.10 -3.32 -5.06
N HIS A 38 7.65 -2.15 -4.58
CA HIS A 38 8.29 -0.87 -4.86
C HIS A 38 9.23 -0.40 -3.74
N GLY A 39 9.58 -1.29 -2.81
CA GLY A 39 10.62 -1.05 -1.82
C GLY A 39 10.17 -0.27 -0.59
N ALA A 40 8.87 -0.27 -0.26
CA ALA A 40 8.41 0.32 0.99
C ALA A 40 9.14 -0.31 2.18
N THR A 41 9.71 0.53 3.04
CA THR A 41 10.38 0.09 4.28
C THR A 41 9.66 0.56 5.53
N LEU A 42 8.60 1.38 5.38
CA LEU A 42 7.77 1.85 6.47
C LEU A 42 6.28 1.61 6.14
N LYS A 43 5.60 0.89 7.03
CA LYS A 43 4.14 0.75 7.06
C LYS A 43 3.58 1.59 8.21
N VAL A 44 2.57 2.41 7.94
CA VAL A 44 1.78 3.10 8.96
C VAL A 44 0.37 2.50 8.97
N ASP A 45 -0.05 2.00 10.12
CA ASP A 45 -1.34 1.37 10.35
C ASP A 45 -2.12 2.18 11.38
N ILE A 46 -3.27 2.71 10.98
CA ILE A 46 -4.12 3.58 11.80
C ILE A 46 -5.47 2.90 12.03
N GLU A 47 -5.91 2.92 13.29
CA GLU A 47 -7.22 2.38 13.70
C GLU A 47 -7.44 0.92 13.28
N ARG A 48 -6.39 0.09 13.41
CA ARG A 48 -6.41 -1.35 13.11
C ARG A 48 -6.85 -1.63 11.68
N GLY A 49 -6.09 -1.08 10.73
CA GLY A 49 -6.30 -1.27 9.30
C GLY A 49 -7.44 -0.45 8.71
N ARG A 50 -7.91 0.61 9.40
CA ARG A 50 -8.85 1.55 8.78
C ARG A 50 -8.15 2.35 7.69
N PHE A 51 -6.97 2.86 8.02
CA PHE A 51 -6.07 3.47 7.06
C PHE A 51 -4.72 2.78 7.11
N VAL A 52 -4.20 2.41 5.95
CA VAL A 52 -2.86 1.81 5.80
C VAL A 52 -2.08 2.59 4.76
N PHE A 53 -0.82 2.89 5.06
CA PHE A 53 0.07 3.63 4.16
C PHE A 53 1.44 2.95 4.10
N PHE A 54 2.03 2.89 2.91
CA PHE A 54 3.38 2.37 2.68
C PHE A 54 4.30 3.45 2.12
N TYR A 55 5.51 3.55 2.65
CA TYR A 55 6.46 4.60 2.29
C TYR A 55 7.86 4.07 1.94
N LEU A 56 8.50 4.72 0.98
CA LEU A 56 9.92 4.57 0.62
C LEU A 56 10.74 5.73 1.24
N PRO A 57 11.89 5.48 1.87
CA PRO A 57 12.83 6.54 2.25
C PRO A 57 13.43 7.21 1.02
N VAL A 58 13.38 8.55 0.98
CA VAL A 58 13.81 9.34 -0.19
C VAL A 58 15.31 9.20 -0.47
N GLY A 59 16.11 8.90 0.55
CA GLY A 59 17.56 8.66 0.40
C GLY A 59 17.94 7.27 -0.16
N MET A 60 16.97 6.39 -0.43
CA MET A 60 17.21 5.10 -1.08
C MET A 60 16.87 5.10 -2.58
N VAL A 61 16.45 6.24 -3.14
CA VAL A 61 16.29 6.39 -4.58
C VAL A 61 17.69 6.61 -5.16
N SER A 62 18.26 5.55 -5.74
CA SER A 62 19.53 5.59 -6.49
C SER A 62 19.40 6.42 -7.76
#